data_AF-A0A431QAT3-F1
#
_entry.id   AF-A0A431QAT3-F1
#
_cell.length_a   1.000
_cell.length_b   1.000
_cell.length_c   1.000
_cell.angle_alpha   90.00
_cell.angle_beta   90.00
_cell.angle_gamma   90.00
#
_symmetry.space_group_name_H-M   'P 1'
#
loop_
_entity.id
_entity.type
_entity.pdbx_description
1 polymer ?
#
loop_
_entity_poly.entity_id
_entity_poly.type
_entity_poly.pdbx_seq_one_letter_code
_entity_poly.pdbx_strand_id
1 'polypeptide(L)'
;MANKTSGTKGADAAIKGKAPSKPVSADGRTIRTPLTQNPHAIRDTREKVLEVAIGHEVRAFRKKLGITVADLAAATDISLGMLSKIENGITSPSLT
;
A
#
# COMPACT_ATOMS: atom_id res chain seq x y z
N MET A 1 -44.29 -27.56 -2.80
CA MET A 1 -44.19 -26.97 -4.15
C MET A 1 -43.96 -25.47 -3.99
N ALA A 2 -43.07 -24.90 -4.82
CA ALA A 2 -42.88 -23.45 -5.09
C ALA A 2 -42.35 -22.58 -3.92
N ASN A 3 -41.44 -21.60 -4.08
CA ASN A 3 -40.57 -21.15 -5.17
C ASN A 3 -39.48 -20.21 -4.56
N LYS A 4 -38.40 -20.10 -5.32
CA LYS A 4 -37.19 -19.26 -5.33
C LYS A 4 -37.13 -17.87 -4.65
N THR A 5 -35.85 -17.52 -4.41
CA THR A 5 -35.12 -16.25 -4.61
C THR A 5 -35.10 -15.16 -3.52
N SER A 6 -33.98 -15.19 -2.78
CA SER A 6 -32.96 -14.12 -2.65
C SER A 6 -33.35 -12.67 -2.91
N GLY A 7 -32.97 -11.80 -1.97
CA GLY A 7 -32.73 -10.38 -2.27
C GLY A 7 -32.95 -9.47 -1.07
N THR A 8 -31.91 -9.32 -0.25
CA THR A 8 -31.85 -8.50 0.95
C THR A 8 -31.90 -6.99 0.66
N LYS A 9 -32.64 -6.26 1.52
CA LYS A 9 -32.44 -4.89 2.05
C LYS A 9 -32.06 -3.78 1.05
N GLY A 10 -32.80 -2.68 0.92
CA GLY A 10 -33.39 -1.88 1.99
C GLY A 10 -32.50 -0.65 2.22
N ALA A 11 -33.02 0.50 1.76
CA ALA A 11 -32.64 1.91 1.94
C ALA A 11 -31.53 2.27 2.96
N ASP A 12 -30.65 3.22 2.62
CA ASP A 12 -30.87 4.65 2.92
C ASP A 12 -29.78 5.55 2.30
N ALA A 13 -30.04 6.86 2.33
CA ALA A 13 -29.54 7.91 1.46
C ALA A 13 -28.03 8.28 1.51
N ALA A 14 -27.62 8.97 0.43
CA ALA A 14 -26.81 10.22 0.42
C ALA A 14 -25.46 10.20 -0.35
N ILE A 15 -25.42 11.11 -1.35
CA ILE A 15 -24.27 11.84 -1.92
C ILE A 15 -23.35 11.08 -2.90
N LYS A 16 -23.48 11.39 -4.19
CA LYS A 16 -22.29 11.56 -5.04
C LYS A 16 -22.52 12.63 -6.12
N GLY A 17 -21.73 13.69 -6.00
CA GLY A 17 -21.87 14.94 -6.74
C GLY A 17 -21.75 14.81 -8.26
N LYS A 18 -22.59 15.59 -8.92
CA LYS A 18 -22.54 15.94 -10.34
C LYS A 18 -21.14 16.49 -10.67
N ALA A 19 -20.48 15.91 -11.67
CA ALA A 19 -19.22 16.43 -12.20
C ALA A 19 -19.41 17.91 -12.60
N PRO A 20 -18.50 18.83 -12.25
CA PRO A 20 -18.68 20.23 -12.58
C PRO A 20 -18.55 20.41 -14.09
N SER A 21 -19.59 20.98 -14.70
CA SER A 21 -19.58 21.46 -16.08
C SER A 21 -18.44 22.46 -16.26
N LYS A 22 -17.52 22.19 -17.18
CA LYS A 22 -16.40 23.09 -17.51
C LYS A 22 -16.96 24.48 -17.87
N PRO A 23 -16.48 25.59 -17.26
CA PRO A 23 -16.87 26.91 -17.70
C PRO A 23 -16.29 27.16 -19.09
N VAL A 24 -17.16 27.48 -20.05
CA VAL A 24 -16.78 27.87 -21.41
C VAL A 24 -16.78 29.39 -21.44
N SER A 25 -15.63 30.02 -21.69
CA SER A 25 -15.57 31.47 -21.90
C SER A 25 -16.29 31.84 -23.19
N ALA A 26 -17.04 32.96 -23.15
CA ALA A 26 -17.87 33.44 -24.26
C ALA A 26 -17.13 33.65 -25.59
N ASP A 27 -15.80 33.81 -25.57
CA ASP A 27 -14.97 34.13 -26.74
C ASP A 27 -14.31 32.90 -27.41
N GLY A 28 -14.80 31.68 -27.17
CA GLY A 28 -14.34 30.48 -27.87
C GLY A 28 -12.91 30.03 -27.56
N ARG A 29 -12.18 30.71 -26.67
CA ARG A 29 -10.89 30.20 -26.14
C ARG A 29 -11.15 29.23 -25.00
N THR A 30 -10.67 28.00 -25.14
CA THR A 30 -10.67 27.00 -24.08
C THR A 30 -9.94 27.54 -22.85
N ILE A 31 -10.63 27.67 -21.72
CA ILE A 31 -10.01 27.99 -20.43
C ILE A 31 -9.05 26.85 -20.09
N ARG A 32 -7.74 27.10 -20.19
CA ARG A 32 -6.72 26.14 -19.76
C ARG A 32 -6.87 25.99 -18.25
N THR A 33 -7.27 24.80 -17.80
CA THR A 33 -7.35 24.48 -16.37
C THR A 33 -5.96 24.71 -15.76
N PRO A 34 -5.84 25.42 -14.63
CA PRO A 34 -4.54 25.70 -14.04
C PRO A 34 -3.80 24.41 -13.71
N LEU A 35 -2.49 24.39 -13.90
CA LEU A 35 -1.63 23.24 -13.58
C LEU A 35 -1.62 23.08 -12.04
N THR A 36 -2.23 22.01 -11.55
CA THR A 36 -2.35 21.73 -10.10
C THR A 36 -1.20 20.86 -9.57
N GLN A 37 -0.17 20.61 -10.39
CA GLN A 37 0.96 19.78 -9.98
C GLN A 37 1.94 20.59 -9.13
N ASN A 38 2.27 20.10 -7.95
CA ASN A 38 3.39 20.60 -7.15
C ASN A 38 4.54 19.58 -7.19
N PRO A 39 5.52 19.72 -8.11
CA PRO A 39 6.62 18.77 -8.27
C PRO A 39 7.60 18.75 -7.09
N HIS A 40 7.58 19.77 -6.23
CA HIS A 40 8.37 19.84 -5.00
C HIS A 40 7.57 19.43 -3.76
N ALA A 41 6.37 18.86 -3.94
CA ALA A 41 5.62 18.31 -2.83
C ALA A 41 6.41 17.16 -2.19
N ILE A 42 6.78 17.35 -0.92
CA ILE A 42 7.27 16.29 -0.06
C ILE A 42 6.08 15.36 0.17
N ARG A 43 5.96 14.34 -0.68
CA ARG A 43 5.01 13.25 -0.45
C ARG A 43 5.59 12.46 0.70
N ASP A 44 4.82 12.25 1.76
CA ASP A 44 5.16 11.23 2.75
C ASP A 44 5.36 9.93 1.98
N THR A 45 6.61 9.45 1.94
CA THR A 45 6.94 8.21 1.27
C THR A 45 6.09 7.15 1.94
N ARG A 46 5.19 6.50 1.18
CA ARG A 46 4.37 5.39 1.69
C ARG A 46 5.30 4.47 2.47
N GLU A 47 5.05 4.36 3.77
CA GLU A 47 5.99 3.80 4.74
C GLU A 47 6.58 2.49 4.24
N LYS A 48 7.88 2.50 3.92
CA LYS A 48 8.78 1.34 3.77
C LYS A 48 8.16 0.06 3.16
N VAL A 49 7.40 0.22 2.08
CA VAL A 49 6.63 -0.90 1.49
C VAL A 49 7.54 -2.05 1.05
N LEU A 50 8.72 -1.71 0.53
CA LEU A 50 9.69 -2.70 0.07
C LEU A 50 10.30 -3.46 1.24
N GLU A 51 10.72 -2.76 2.29
CA GLU A 51 11.32 -3.35 3.48
C GLU A 51 10.36 -4.28 4.19
N VAL A 52 9.09 -3.88 4.32
CA VAL A 52 8.04 -4.71 4.91
C VAL A 52 7.82 -5.96 4.06
N ALA A 53 7.76 -5.84 2.73
CA ALA A 53 7.60 -6.99 1.83
C ALA A 53 8.77 -7.96 1.95
N ILE A 54 10.01 -7.46 2.00
CA ILE A 54 11.22 -8.28 2.19
C ILE A 54 11.18 -8.97 3.54
N GLY A 55 10.86 -8.26 4.62
CA GLY A 55 10.75 -8.83 5.96
C GLY A 55 9.72 -9.95 6.04
N HIS A 56 8.58 -9.78 5.36
CA HIS A 56 7.54 -10.79 5.25
C HIS A 56 8.04 -12.07 4.56
N GLU A 57 8.79 -11.91 3.47
CA GLU A 57 9.34 -13.03 2.71
C GLU A 57 10.40 -13.79 3.50
N VAL A 58 11.30 -13.08 4.19
CA VAL A 58 12.31 -13.68 5.09
C VAL A 58 11.61 -14.54 6.16
N ARG A 59 10.57 -14.00 6.80
CA ARG A 59 9.80 -14.73 7.81
C ARG A 59 9.09 -15.95 7.23
N ALA A 60 8.58 -15.85 6.01
CA ALA A 60 7.92 -16.96 5.32
C ALA A 60 8.91 -18.11 5.03
N PHE A 61 10.09 -17.80 4.49
CA PHE A 61 11.15 -18.78 4.26
C PHE A 61 11.61 -19.45 5.55
N ARG A 62 11.83 -18.66 6.60
CA ARG A 62 12.22 -19.19 7.90
C ARG A 62 11.19 -20.18 8.46
N LYS A 63 9.89 -19.83 8.39
CA LYS A 63 8.79 -20.73 8.79
C LYS A 63 8.72 -21.98 7.92
N LYS A 64 8.94 -21.86 6.61
CA LYS A 64 8.99 -23.01 5.69
C LYS A 64 10.11 -23.99 6.03
N LEU A 65 11.25 -23.48 6.50
CA LEU A 65 12.39 -24.28 6.97
C LEU A 65 12.20 -24.81 8.40
N GLY A 66 11.22 -24.30 9.16
CA GLY A 66 10.95 -24.73 10.53
C GLY A 66 12.00 -24.27 11.56
N ILE A 67 12.83 -23.29 11.23
CA ILE A 67 13.92 -22.80 12.09
C ILE A 67 13.53 -21.54 12.87
N THR A 68 14.23 -21.27 13.97
CA THR A 68 14.01 -20.05 14.76
C THR A 68 14.76 -18.86 14.18
N VAL A 69 14.44 -17.65 14.64
CA VAL A 69 15.19 -16.44 14.26
C VAL A 69 16.64 -16.52 14.73
N ALA A 70 16.89 -17.17 15.88
CA ALA A 70 18.24 -17.37 16.40
C ALA A 70 19.08 -18.29 15.50
N ASP A 71 18.48 -19.36 14.99
CA ASP A 71 19.16 -20.28 14.07
C ASP A 71 19.49 -19.61 12.74
N LEU A 72 18.56 -18.82 12.20
CA LEU A 72 18.79 -18.07 10.97
C LEU A 72 19.90 -17.02 11.16
N ALA A 73 19.88 -16.29 12.28
CA ALA A 73 20.90 -15.31 12.64
C ALA A 73 22.30 -15.95 12.74
N ALA A 74 22.40 -17.11 13.39
CA ALA A 74 23.65 -17.86 13.50
C ALA A 74 24.16 -18.37 12.14
N ALA A 75 23.25 -18.79 11.25
CA ALA A 75 23.60 -19.27 9.92
C ALA A 75 24.08 -18.16 8.96
N THR A 76 23.55 -16.95 9.11
CA THR A 76 23.90 -15.80 8.24
C THR A 76 25.01 -14.92 8.82
N ASP A 77 25.48 -15.22 10.03
CA ASP A 77 26.38 -14.34 10.81
C ASP A 77 25.83 -12.90 10.95
N ILE A 78 24.51 -12.78 11.09
CA ILE A 78 23.82 -11.50 11.32
C ILE A 78 23.32 -11.53 12.76
N SER A 79 23.57 -10.46 13.51
CA SER A 79 23.04 -10.38 14.88
C SER A 79 21.52 -10.54 14.91
N LEU A 80 21.01 -11.23 15.93
CA LEU A 80 19.58 -11.47 16.14
C LEU A 80 18.76 -10.15 16.08
N GLY A 81 19.31 -9.08 16.66
CA GLY A 81 18.67 -7.76 16.67
C GLY A 81 18.58 -7.13 15.27
N MET A 82 19.60 -7.31 14.43
CA MET A 82 19.56 -6.84 13.05
C MET A 82 18.57 -7.66 12.20
N LEU A 83 18.57 -8.98 12.35
CA LEU A 83 17.63 -9.85 11.65
C LEU A 83 16.17 -9.54 12.04
N SER A 84 15.91 -9.23 13.31
CA SER A 84 14.60 -8.77 13.79
C SER A 84 14.17 -7.44 13.17
N LYS A 85 15.09 -6.48 12.97
CA LYS A 85 14.80 -5.23 12.28
C LYS A 85 14.47 -5.45 10.80
N ILE A 86 15.10 -6.42 10.16
CA ILE A 86 14.83 -6.79 8.77
C ILE A 86 13.47 -7.49 8.64
N GLU A 87 13.16 -8.50 9.48
CA GLU A 87 11.86 -9.20 9.46
C GLU A 87 10.67 -8.24 9.69
N ASN A 88 10.87 -7.16 10.46
CA ASN A 88 9.85 -6.15 10.74
C ASN A 88 9.87 -4.95 9.77
N GLY A 89 10.76 -4.93 8.77
CA GLY A 89 10.87 -3.83 7.80
C GLY A 89 11.38 -2.50 8.36
N ILE A 90 12.02 -2.51 9.54
CA ILE A 90 12.56 -1.30 10.19
C ILE A 90 13.85 -0.85 9.49
N THR A 91 14.66 -1.80 9.04
CA THR A 91 15.95 -1.57 8.38
C THR A 91 15.98 -2.27 7.02
N SER A 92 16.48 -1.58 6.00
CA SER A 92 16.70 -2.14 4.67
C SER A 92 17.93 -3.05 4.70
N PRO A 93 17.85 -4.32 4.25
CA PRO A 93 18.99 -5.22 4.20
C PRO A 93 19.99 -4.80 3.11
N SER A 94 21.27 -5.11 3.35
CA SER A 94 22.37 -4.93 2.39
C SER A 94 22.53 -6.17 1.51
N LEU A 95 22.82 -5.97 0.22
CA LEU A 95 23.23 -7.02 -0.72
C LEU A 95 24.76 -7.03 -0.79
N THR A 96 25.42 -7.51 0.26
CA THR A 96 26.86 -7.76 0.28
C THR A 96 27.14 -9.23 0.06
#